data_AF-A0A660UZG0-F1
#
_entry.id   AF-A0A660UZG0-F1
#
_cell.length_a   1.000
_cell.length_b   1.000
_cell.length_c   1.000
_cell.angle_alpha   90.00
_cell.angle_beta   90.00
_cell.angle_gamma   90.00
#
_symmetry.space_group_name_H-M   'P 1'
#
loop_
_entity.id
_entity.type
_entity.pdbx_description
1 polymer ?
#
loop_
_entity_poly.entity_id
_entity_poly.type
_entity_poly.pdbx_seq_one_letter_code
_entity_poly.pdbx_strand_id
1 'polypeptide(L)'
;MMARQENSKLERSKIPSDIQEYADGMHEHGKKADETSSDAEVIGSTRGEIQGATVEGETAEQAKIEEGLEITVAGFENEKTELENVHASAEELETDMAEGKEIGETDADKISEAGSRLKTDLAKEQLSEAESEAQSDIELLTESIETERTEREGSQQDLEEYEQRVENAKGA
;
A
#
# COMPACT_ATOMS: atom_id res chain seq x y z
N MET A 1 0.57 -23.18 32.27
CA MET A 1 0.34 -21.75 31.99
C MET A 1 1.11 -21.45 30.72
N MET A 2 0.46 -21.56 29.56
CA MET A 2 1.07 -21.08 28.32
C MET A 2 0.85 -19.57 28.25
N ALA A 3 1.91 -18.86 27.90
CA ALA A 3 1.97 -17.43 27.83
C ALA A 3 0.89 -16.91 26.88
N ARG A 4 0.16 -15.86 27.31
CA ARG A 4 -0.40 -14.91 26.35
C ARG A 4 0.79 -14.38 25.58
N GLN A 5 1.01 -14.90 24.38
CA GLN A 5 1.91 -14.27 23.44
C GLN A 5 1.31 -12.88 23.21
N GLU A 6 2.10 -11.85 23.49
CA GLU A 6 1.76 -10.46 23.30
C GLU A 6 1.49 -10.24 21.80
N ASN A 7 0.27 -10.51 21.35
CA ASN A 7 -0.21 -10.09 20.04
C ASN A 7 -0.57 -8.60 20.09
N SER A 8 0.37 -7.79 20.61
CA SER A 8 0.18 -6.37 20.91
C SER A 8 0.38 -5.46 19.70
N LYS A 9 0.47 -6.02 18.49
CA LYS A 9 0.67 -5.23 17.28
C LYS A 9 -0.62 -4.61 16.74
N LEU A 10 -1.74 -5.31 16.87
CA LEU A 10 -3.02 -4.86 16.33
C LEU A 10 -3.94 -4.37 17.45
N GLU A 11 -4.18 -3.07 17.49
CA GLU A 11 -5.24 -2.50 18.32
C GLU A 11 -6.48 -2.27 17.44
N ARG A 12 -7.63 -2.84 17.85
CA ARG A 12 -8.91 -2.73 17.10
C ARG A 12 -9.24 -1.30 16.66
N SER A 13 -8.95 -0.31 17.50
CA SER A 13 -9.23 1.10 17.24
C SER A 13 -8.25 1.77 16.26
N LYS A 14 -7.09 1.17 16.00
CA LYS A 14 -6.04 1.71 15.12
C LYS A 14 -6.08 1.11 13.72
N ILE A 15 -6.58 -0.11 13.56
CA ILE A 15 -6.64 -0.77 12.24
C ILE A 15 -7.21 0.16 11.13
N PRO A 16 -8.37 0.82 11.33
CA PRO A 16 -8.91 1.70 10.28
C PRO A 16 -8.04 2.94 10.02
N SER A 17 -7.34 3.47 11.04
CA SER A 17 -6.45 4.62 10.85
C SER A 17 -5.16 4.24 10.15
N ASP A 18 -4.62 3.07 10.44
CA ASP A 18 -3.36 2.60 9.87
C ASP A 18 -3.55 2.30 8.36
N ILE A 19 -4.67 1.66 8.00
CA ILE A 19 -5.10 1.46 6.60
C ILE A 19 -5.25 2.80 5.87
N GLN A 20 -5.92 3.78 6.51
CA GLN A 20 -6.09 5.09 5.90
C GLN A 20 -4.75 5.81 5.71
N GLU A 21 -3.82 5.71 6.66
CA GLU A 21 -2.48 6.30 6.55
C GLU A 21 -1.71 5.73 5.37
N TYR A 22 -1.76 4.41 5.15
CA TYR A 22 -1.11 3.79 4.00
C TYR A 22 -1.80 4.11 2.69
N ALA A 23 -3.13 4.11 2.64
CA ALA A 23 -3.88 4.53 1.45
C ALA A 23 -3.58 5.99 1.06
N ASP A 24 -3.53 6.90 2.04
CA ASP A 24 -3.18 8.31 1.83
C ASP A 24 -1.73 8.44 1.32
N GLY A 25 -0.80 7.68 1.89
CA GLY A 25 0.59 7.63 1.45
C GLY A 25 0.75 7.12 0.01
N MET A 26 0.04 6.04 -0.33
CA MET A 26 0.02 5.49 -1.69
C MET A 26 -0.55 6.51 -2.68
N HIS A 27 -1.62 7.20 -2.31
CA HIS A 27 -2.22 8.23 -3.15
C HIS A 27 -1.29 9.44 -3.34
N GLU A 28 -0.65 9.93 -2.26
CA GLU A 28 0.25 11.09 -2.34
C GLU A 28 1.46 10.82 -3.24
N HIS A 29 2.15 9.71 -3.00
CA HIS A 29 3.35 9.36 -3.77
C HIS A 29 2.99 8.90 -5.19
N GLY A 30 1.89 8.17 -5.36
CA GLY A 30 1.35 7.80 -6.68
C GLY A 30 1.04 9.04 -7.54
N LYS A 31 0.45 10.09 -6.96
CA LYS A 31 0.19 11.34 -7.67
C LYS A 31 1.48 12.04 -8.10
N LYS A 32 2.50 12.10 -7.25
CA LYS A 32 3.79 12.71 -7.62
C LYS A 32 4.53 11.89 -8.69
N ALA A 33 4.41 10.56 -8.64
CA ALA A 33 4.91 9.68 -9.68
C ALA A 33 4.19 9.92 -11.03
N ASP A 34 2.88 10.13 -11.03
CA ASP A 34 2.13 10.53 -12.24
C ASP A 34 2.59 11.89 -12.80
N GLU A 35 2.73 12.91 -11.93
CA GLU A 35 3.18 14.24 -12.34
C GLU A 35 4.58 14.18 -12.97
N THR A 36 5.53 13.50 -12.32
CA THR A 36 6.91 13.38 -12.82
C THR A 36 7.03 12.50 -14.07
N SER A 37 6.24 11.42 -14.18
CA SER A 37 6.20 10.63 -15.42
C SER A 37 5.60 11.40 -16.60
N SER A 38 4.57 12.22 -16.35
CA SER A 38 4.00 13.14 -17.33
C SER A 38 5.01 14.19 -17.80
N ASP A 39 5.75 14.79 -16.87
CA ASP A 39 6.80 15.74 -17.22
C ASP A 39 7.90 15.08 -18.06
N ALA A 40 8.30 13.84 -17.73
CA ALA A 40 9.29 13.09 -18.51
C ALA A 40 8.83 12.89 -19.96
N GLU A 41 7.56 12.51 -20.18
CA GLU A 41 6.98 12.37 -21.53
C GLU A 41 7.01 13.67 -22.33
N VAL A 42 6.67 14.79 -21.69
CA VAL A 42 6.68 16.11 -22.33
C VAL A 42 8.11 16.49 -22.73
N ILE A 43 9.09 16.27 -21.84
CA ILE A 43 10.50 16.58 -22.10
C ILE A 43 11.06 15.66 -23.19
N GLY A 44 10.80 14.35 -23.13
CA GLY A 44 11.22 13.38 -24.15
C GLY A 44 10.64 13.71 -25.53
N SER A 45 9.35 14.05 -25.59
CA SER A 45 8.71 14.48 -26.84
C SER A 45 9.36 15.77 -27.38
N THR A 46 9.62 16.74 -26.50
CA THR A 46 10.30 17.99 -26.87
C THR A 46 11.70 17.72 -27.41
N ARG A 47 12.45 16.81 -26.79
CA ARG A 47 13.79 16.38 -27.25
C ARG A 47 13.77 15.90 -28.71
N GLY A 48 12.77 15.08 -29.07
CA GLY A 48 12.61 14.56 -30.43
C GLY A 48 12.22 15.60 -31.49
N GLU A 49 11.69 16.75 -31.08
CA GLU A 49 11.18 17.79 -31.99
C GLU A 49 12.16 18.95 -32.25
N ILE A 50 13.14 19.18 -31.38
CA ILE A 50 14.06 20.33 -31.52
C ILE A 50 15.14 20.09 -32.57
N GLN A 51 15.24 21.04 -33.52
CA GLN A 51 16.23 21.06 -34.61
C GLN A 51 17.27 22.17 -34.48
N GLY A 52 17.17 23.04 -33.46
CA GLY A 52 18.08 24.17 -33.20
C GLY A 52 18.13 25.25 -34.30
N ALA A 53 18.52 26.48 -33.93
CA ALA A 53 18.69 27.58 -34.91
C ALA A 53 20.08 27.58 -35.58
N THR A 54 21.08 26.98 -34.92
CA THR A 54 22.46 26.80 -35.38
C THR A 54 22.98 25.47 -34.84
N VAL A 55 24.02 24.88 -35.45
CA VAL A 55 24.59 23.59 -35.00
C VAL A 55 25.08 23.65 -33.54
N GLU A 56 25.73 24.74 -33.14
CA GLU A 56 26.17 24.94 -31.74
C GLU A 56 24.99 25.18 -30.79
N GLY A 57 23.95 25.88 -31.25
CA GLY A 57 22.72 26.11 -30.49
C GLY A 57 21.87 24.86 -30.30
N GLU A 58 21.73 24.05 -31.35
CA GLU A 58 21.06 22.74 -31.35
C GLU A 58 21.65 21.82 -30.28
N THR A 59 22.99 21.74 -30.23
CA THR A 59 23.70 20.90 -29.26
C THR A 59 23.49 21.39 -27.82
N ALA A 60 23.49 22.71 -27.59
CA ALA A 60 23.31 23.28 -26.26
C ALA A 60 21.85 23.21 -25.77
N GLU A 61 20.88 23.36 -26.66
CA GLU A 61 19.45 23.21 -26.37
C GLU A 61 19.11 21.75 -26.06
N GLN A 62 19.58 20.80 -26.87
CA GLN A 62 19.42 19.37 -26.63
C GLN A 62 20.05 18.94 -25.29
N ALA A 63 21.27 19.41 -24.97
CA ALA A 63 21.92 19.09 -23.71
C ALA A 63 21.13 19.55 -22.47
N LYS A 64 20.47 20.71 -22.53
CA LYS A 64 19.64 21.20 -21.42
C LYS A 64 18.34 20.43 -21.27
N ILE A 65 17.79 19.94 -22.37
CA ILE A 65 16.58 19.10 -22.36
C ILE A 65 16.92 17.72 -21.81
N GLU A 66 18.06 17.17 -22.19
CA GLU A 66 18.57 15.93 -21.60
C GLU A 66 18.76 16.07 -20.09
N GLU A 67 19.41 17.16 -19.63
CA GLU A 67 19.58 17.44 -18.21
C GLU A 67 18.22 17.58 -17.49
N GLY A 68 17.24 18.25 -18.13
CA GLY A 68 15.88 18.33 -17.62
C GLY A 68 15.22 16.95 -17.48
N LEU A 69 15.39 16.10 -18.48
CA LEU A 69 14.86 14.73 -18.46
C LEU A 69 15.50 13.92 -17.34
N GLU A 70 16.83 13.98 -17.18
CA GLU A 70 17.56 13.29 -16.11
C GLU A 70 17.06 13.71 -14.72
N ILE A 71 16.85 15.01 -14.49
CA ILE A 71 16.32 15.53 -13.22
C ILE A 71 14.90 15.01 -12.96
N THR A 72 14.03 15.05 -13.97
CA THR A 72 12.65 14.58 -13.83
C THR A 72 12.58 13.07 -13.59
N VAL A 73 13.39 12.29 -14.31
CA VAL A 73 13.54 10.85 -14.08
C VAL A 73 14.01 10.58 -12.65
N ALA A 74 15.03 11.30 -12.17
CA ALA A 74 15.49 11.13 -10.79
C ALA A 74 14.41 11.46 -9.75
N GLY A 75 13.56 12.46 -10.04
CA GLY A 75 12.37 12.76 -9.24
C GLY A 75 11.37 11.61 -9.21
N PHE A 76 11.07 11.02 -10.37
CA PHE A 76 10.22 9.84 -10.47
C PHE A 76 10.77 8.64 -9.68
N GLU A 77 12.05 8.31 -9.83
CA GLU A 77 12.68 7.18 -9.11
C GLU A 77 12.63 7.37 -7.58
N ASN A 78 12.72 8.62 -7.12
CA ASN A 78 12.56 8.94 -5.71
C ASN A 78 11.13 8.66 -5.23
N GLU A 79 10.11 9.16 -5.93
CA GLU A 79 8.70 8.92 -5.57
C GLU A 79 8.32 7.45 -5.68
N LYS A 80 8.85 6.73 -6.67
CA LYS A 80 8.75 5.28 -6.77
C LYS A 80 9.29 4.59 -5.52
N THR A 81 10.50 4.97 -5.07
CA THR A 81 11.10 4.39 -3.86
C THR A 81 10.24 4.63 -2.63
N GLU A 82 9.67 5.83 -2.48
CA GLU A 82 8.76 6.12 -1.37
C GLU A 82 7.47 5.30 -1.46
N LEU A 83 6.91 5.15 -2.66
CA LEU A 83 5.73 4.31 -2.89
C LEU A 83 5.99 2.84 -2.56
N GLU A 84 7.14 2.30 -2.97
CA GLU A 84 7.59 0.94 -2.62
C GLU A 84 7.74 0.75 -1.10
N ASN A 85 8.22 1.78 -0.36
CA ASN A 85 8.31 1.73 1.10
C ASN A 85 6.92 1.70 1.77
N VAL A 86 5.97 2.48 1.24
CA VAL A 86 4.57 2.44 1.72
C VAL A 86 3.96 1.08 1.43
N HIS A 87 4.15 0.52 0.22
CA HIS A 87 3.68 -0.82 -0.13
C HIS A 87 4.23 -1.90 0.79
N ALA A 88 5.53 -1.85 1.10
CA ALA A 88 6.15 -2.81 2.01
C ALA A 88 5.55 -2.73 3.42
N SER A 89 5.21 -1.53 3.89
CA SER A 89 4.57 -1.31 5.19
C SER A 89 3.10 -1.81 5.20
N ALA A 90 2.36 -1.54 4.12
CA ALA A 90 1.02 -2.05 3.88
C ALA A 90 0.96 -3.58 3.87
N GLU A 91 1.93 -4.24 3.22
CA GLU A 91 2.06 -5.71 3.20
C GLU A 91 2.37 -6.29 4.59
N GLU A 92 3.19 -5.61 5.40
CA GLU A 92 3.43 -6.01 6.79
C GLU A 92 2.14 -5.92 7.61
N LEU A 93 1.37 -4.83 7.48
CA LEU A 93 0.07 -4.70 8.15
C LEU A 93 -0.92 -5.77 7.69
N GLU A 94 -1.03 -6.04 6.38
CA GLU A 94 -1.89 -7.10 5.84
C GLU A 94 -1.52 -8.47 6.44
N THR A 95 -0.22 -8.74 6.57
CA THR A 95 0.30 -9.98 7.17
C THR A 95 -0.07 -10.07 8.65
N ASP A 96 0.19 -9.01 9.43
CA ASP A 96 -0.15 -8.97 10.85
C ASP A 96 -1.68 -9.16 11.02
N MET A 97 -2.52 -8.53 10.20
CA MET A 97 -3.98 -8.68 10.22
C MET A 97 -4.42 -10.11 9.88
N ALA A 98 -3.79 -10.76 8.91
CA ALA A 98 -4.08 -12.14 8.55
C ALA A 98 -3.73 -13.12 9.70
N GLU A 99 -2.58 -12.93 10.35
CA GLU A 99 -2.20 -13.70 11.54
C GLU A 99 -3.19 -13.46 12.70
N GLY A 100 -3.57 -12.20 12.94
CA GLY A 100 -4.58 -11.83 13.93
C GLY A 100 -5.93 -12.51 13.68
N LYS A 101 -6.33 -12.62 12.41
CA LYS A 101 -7.57 -13.28 11.99
C LYS A 101 -7.51 -14.79 12.27
N GLU A 102 -6.45 -15.49 11.89
CA GLU A 102 -6.29 -16.93 12.13
C GLU A 102 -6.35 -17.26 13.64
N ILE A 103 -5.73 -16.39 14.46
CA ILE A 103 -5.77 -16.51 15.91
C ILE A 103 -7.19 -16.27 16.43
N GLY A 104 -7.89 -15.25 15.93
CA GLY A 104 -9.28 -14.97 16.25
C GLY A 104 -10.20 -16.14 15.93
N GLU A 105 -10.08 -16.75 14.74
CA GLU A 105 -10.83 -17.93 14.32
C GLU A 105 -10.58 -19.11 15.27
N THR A 106 -9.31 -19.36 15.60
CA THR A 106 -8.92 -20.42 16.53
C THR A 106 -9.48 -20.21 17.94
N ASP A 107 -9.52 -18.96 18.42
CA ASP A 107 -10.03 -18.65 19.75
C ASP A 107 -11.57 -18.69 19.79
N ALA A 108 -12.25 -18.26 18.73
CA ALA A 108 -13.70 -18.43 18.58
C ALA A 108 -14.10 -19.91 18.67
N ASP A 109 -13.38 -20.80 17.97
CA ASP A 109 -13.61 -22.24 18.02
C ASP A 109 -13.44 -22.81 19.45
N LYS A 110 -12.39 -22.40 20.16
CA LYS A 110 -12.15 -22.82 21.55
C LYS A 110 -13.24 -22.32 22.50
N ILE A 111 -13.69 -21.06 22.34
CA ILE A 111 -14.75 -20.46 23.13
C ILE A 111 -16.05 -21.23 22.91
N SER A 112 -16.38 -21.53 21.64
CA SER A 112 -17.56 -22.30 21.26
C SER A 112 -17.53 -23.72 21.85
N GLU A 113 -16.40 -24.42 21.75
CA GLU A 113 -16.21 -25.75 22.36
C GLU A 113 -16.39 -25.68 23.89
N ALA A 114 -15.78 -24.70 24.56
CA ALA A 114 -15.91 -24.51 26.00
C ALA A 114 -17.36 -24.23 26.40
N GLY A 115 -18.06 -23.36 25.67
CA GLY A 115 -19.49 -23.04 25.86
C GLY A 115 -20.37 -24.27 25.78
N SER A 116 -20.14 -25.16 24.80
CA SER A 116 -20.90 -26.41 24.64
C SER A 116 -20.77 -27.37 25.81
N ARG A 117 -19.64 -27.31 26.55
CA ARG A 117 -19.32 -28.21 27.68
C ARG A 117 -19.84 -27.68 29.01
N LEU A 118 -20.18 -26.40 29.09
CA LEU A 118 -20.69 -25.79 30.31
C LEU A 118 -22.11 -26.25 30.63
N LYS A 119 -22.41 -26.30 31.93
CA LYS A 119 -23.76 -26.61 32.45
C LYS A 119 -24.45 -25.41 33.08
N THR A 120 -23.71 -24.33 33.33
CA THR A 120 -24.19 -23.12 33.99
C THR A 120 -24.61 -22.11 32.94
N ASP A 121 -25.89 -21.74 32.90
CA ASP A 121 -26.44 -20.87 31.86
C ASP A 121 -25.79 -19.49 31.84
N LEU A 122 -25.57 -18.87 33.01
CA LEU A 122 -24.87 -17.57 33.10
C LEU A 122 -23.44 -17.64 32.52
N ALA A 123 -22.74 -18.76 32.69
CA ALA A 123 -21.40 -18.92 32.15
C ALA A 123 -21.42 -19.19 30.63
N LYS A 124 -22.48 -19.82 30.11
CA LYS A 124 -22.69 -19.97 28.66
C LYS A 124 -22.97 -18.63 28.00
N GLU A 125 -23.80 -17.79 28.63
CA GLU A 125 -24.10 -16.44 28.14
C GLU A 125 -22.83 -15.61 28.00
N GLN A 126 -21.96 -15.60 29.02
CA GLN A 126 -20.68 -14.90 28.96
C GLN A 126 -19.73 -15.44 27.88
N LEU A 127 -19.71 -16.76 27.64
CA LEU A 127 -18.91 -17.29 26.53
C LEU A 127 -19.53 -16.99 25.17
N SER A 128 -20.87 -16.94 25.06
CA SER A 128 -21.54 -16.52 23.83
C SER A 128 -21.27 -15.05 23.50
N GLU A 129 -21.18 -14.18 24.50
CA GLU A 129 -20.76 -12.78 24.33
C GLU A 129 -19.31 -12.72 23.81
N ALA A 130 -18.40 -13.47 24.43
CA ALA A 130 -17.00 -13.53 23.99
C ALA A 130 -16.84 -14.11 22.57
N GLU A 131 -17.63 -15.11 22.20
CA GLU A 131 -17.67 -15.67 20.84
C GLU A 131 -18.15 -14.63 19.83
N SER A 132 -19.18 -13.86 20.18
CA SER A 132 -19.68 -12.76 19.34
C SER A 132 -18.67 -11.64 19.18
N GLU A 133 -17.90 -11.32 20.22
CA GLU A 133 -16.82 -10.33 20.13
C GLU A 133 -15.70 -10.82 19.20
N ALA A 134 -15.26 -12.08 19.35
CA ALA A 134 -14.25 -12.69 18.48
C ALA A 134 -14.70 -12.74 17.01
N GLN A 135 -15.97 -13.07 16.75
CA GLN A 135 -16.55 -13.02 15.40
C GLN A 135 -16.53 -11.61 14.82
N SER A 136 -16.87 -10.60 15.62
CA SER A 136 -16.81 -9.20 15.18
C SER A 136 -15.39 -8.74 14.86
N ASP A 137 -14.38 -9.20 15.60
CA ASP A 137 -12.98 -8.92 15.29
C ASP A 137 -12.52 -9.60 13.99
N ILE A 138 -12.93 -10.84 13.75
CA ILE A 138 -12.65 -11.58 12.50
C ILE A 138 -13.28 -10.88 11.28
N GLU A 139 -14.51 -10.40 11.43
CA GLU A 139 -15.21 -9.63 10.38
C GLU A 139 -14.45 -8.34 10.06
N LEU A 140 -14.10 -7.56 11.09
CA LEU A 140 -13.31 -6.34 10.92
C LEU A 140 -12.00 -6.62 10.18
N LEU A 141 -11.24 -7.63 10.61
CA LEU A 141 -9.96 -7.98 9.99
C LEU A 141 -10.15 -8.46 8.54
N THR A 142 -11.23 -9.17 8.25
CA THR A 142 -11.53 -9.63 6.88
C THR A 142 -11.79 -8.45 5.94
N GLU A 143 -12.64 -7.50 6.34
CA GLU A 143 -12.92 -6.28 5.56
C GLU A 143 -11.67 -5.39 5.40
N SER A 144 -10.89 -5.30 6.47
CA SER A 144 -9.64 -4.52 6.52
C SER A 144 -8.59 -5.06 5.56
N ILE A 145 -8.37 -6.38 5.54
CA ILE A 145 -7.44 -7.04 4.61
C ILE A 145 -7.87 -6.83 3.15
N GLU A 146 -9.17 -6.94 2.85
CA GLU A 146 -9.68 -6.73 1.49
C GLU A 146 -9.49 -5.29 1.02
N THR A 147 -9.73 -4.33 1.93
CA THR A 147 -9.52 -2.89 1.65
C THR A 147 -8.06 -2.60 1.37
N GLU A 148 -7.15 -2.98 2.28
CA GLU A 148 -5.71 -2.75 2.15
C GLU A 148 -5.14 -3.34 0.85
N ARG A 149 -5.54 -4.58 0.55
CA ARG A 149 -5.11 -5.26 -0.68
C ARG A 149 -5.59 -4.54 -1.93
N THR A 150 -6.83 -4.07 -1.94
CA THR A 150 -7.41 -3.37 -3.10
C THR A 150 -6.65 -2.07 -3.38
N GLU A 151 -6.37 -1.27 -2.35
CA GLU A 151 -5.62 -0.02 -2.48
C GLU A 151 -4.19 -0.28 -2.96
N ARG A 152 -3.50 -1.27 -2.38
CA ARG A 152 -2.14 -1.65 -2.76
C ARG A 152 -2.05 -2.14 -4.21
N GLU A 153 -2.92 -3.08 -4.61
CA GLU A 153 -2.93 -3.62 -5.97
C GLU A 153 -3.26 -2.53 -7.01
N GLY A 154 -4.19 -1.62 -6.71
CA GLY A 154 -4.49 -0.47 -7.58
C GLY A 154 -3.30 0.47 -7.73
N SER A 155 -2.67 0.84 -6.62
CA SER A 155 -1.47 1.69 -6.62
C SER A 155 -0.29 1.04 -7.37
N GLN A 156 -0.13 -0.28 -7.28
CA GLN A 156 0.93 -0.99 -7.99
C GLN A 156 0.70 -1.03 -9.51
N GLN A 157 -0.55 -1.19 -9.94
CA GLN A 157 -0.90 -1.10 -11.36
C GLN A 157 -0.59 0.30 -11.93
N ASP A 158 -0.94 1.35 -11.19
CA ASP A 158 -0.63 2.73 -11.58
C ASP A 158 0.88 2.95 -11.71
N LEU A 159 1.68 2.43 -10.77
CA LEU A 159 3.14 2.53 -10.82
C LEU A 159 3.73 1.87 -12.07
N GLU A 160 3.28 0.67 -12.45
CA GLU A 160 3.72 -0.02 -13.67
C GLU A 160 3.44 0.82 -14.93
N GLU A 161 2.29 1.51 -14.98
CA GLU A 161 1.96 2.43 -16.07
C GLU A 161 2.94 3.61 -16.10
N TYR A 162 3.20 4.25 -14.95
CA TYR A 162 4.11 5.40 -14.88
C TYR A 162 5.56 5.04 -15.24
N GLU A 163 6.04 3.86 -14.83
CA GLU A 163 7.36 3.36 -15.24
C GLU A 163 7.46 3.23 -16.76
N GLN A 164 6.44 2.69 -17.40
CA GLN A 164 6.42 2.54 -18.86
C GLN A 164 6.47 3.89 -19.57
N ARG A 165 5.80 4.91 -19.04
CA ARG A 165 5.82 6.29 -19.55
C ARG A 165 7.23 6.89 -19.47
N VAL A 166 7.89 6.73 -18.33
CA VAL A 166 9.27 7.19 -18.10
C VAL A 166 10.26 6.47 -19.02
N GLU A 167 10.14 5.15 -19.19
CA GLU A 167 11.01 4.40 -20.11
C GLU A 167 10.81 4.81 -21.57
N ASN A 168 9.57 5.07 -21.99
CA ASN A 168 9.30 5.59 -23.33
C ASN A 168 9.92 6.98 -23.54
N ALA A 169 9.83 7.87 -22.54
CA ALA A 169 10.44 9.19 -22.56
C ALA A 169 11.97 9.14 -22.69
N LYS A 170 12.63 8.22 -21.98
CA LYS A 170 14.09 8.00 -22.10
C LYS A 170 14.49 7.56 -23.50
N GLY A 171 13.64 6.81 -24.20
CA GLY A 171 13.90 6.29 -25.55
C GLY A 171 13.54 7.22 -26.73
N ALA A 172 12.80 8.30 -26.49
CA ALA A 172 12.25 9.21 -27.52
C ALA A 172 13.23 10.30 -27.98
#